data_AF-A0A962Q8H3-F1
#
_entry.id   AF-A0A962Q8H3-F1
#
_cell.length_a   1.000
_cell.length_b   1.000
_cell.length_c   1.000
_cell.angle_alpha   90.00
_cell.angle_beta   90.00
_cell.angle_gamma   90.00
#
_symmetry.space_group_name_H-M   'P 1'
#
loop_
_entity.id
_entity.type
_entity.pdbx_description
1 polymer ?
#
loop_
_entity_poly.entity_id
_entity_poly.type
_entity_poly.pdbx_seq_one_letter_code
_entity_poly.pdbx_strand_id
1 'polypeptide(L)'
;MRAFLEKINDDWLDDFVFMSKYPLMERGYDVVPFDGDDLDFFDKVRPTKEDICIGSVQVTEAFFSAIDIKLFNPHVSFEELLKVSHREVTRENH
;
A
#
# COMPACT_ATOMS: atom_id res chain seq x y z
N MET A 1 6.68 3.14 -13.42
CA MET A 1 6.01 3.03 -12.10
C MET A 1 6.64 1.85 -11.40
N ARG A 2 6.90 1.96 -10.10
CA ARG A 2 7.51 0.88 -9.31
C ARG A 2 6.45 0.21 -8.45
N ALA A 3 6.62 -1.08 -8.25
CA ALA A 3 5.84 -1.83 -7.28
C ALA A 3 6.79 -2.39 -6.23
N PHE A 4 6.75 -1.84 -5.02
CA PHE A 4 7.54 -2.28 -3.88
C PHE A 4 6.83 -3.45 -3.20
N LEU A 5 7.42 -4.64 -3.29
CA LEU A 5 6.82 -5.88 -2.77
C LEU A 5 7.69 -6.43 -1.64
N GLU A 6 7.07 -6.63 -0.48
CA GLU A 6 7.77 -7.03 0.74
C GLU A 6 8.26 -8.47 0.69
N LYS A 7 9.52 -8.64 1.07
CA LYS A 7 10.13 -9.92 1.38
C LYS A 7 10.49 -9.96 2.86
N ILE A 8 10.48 -11.16 3.42
CA ILE A 8 11.10 -11.47 4.71
C ILE A 8 12.20 -12.49 4.43
N ASN A 9 13.44 -12.09 4.67
CA ASN A 9 14.61 -12.83 4.18
C ASN A 9 14.55 -13.00 2.66
N ASP A 10 14.44 -14.25 2.20
CA ASP A 10 14.39 -14.60 0.77
C ASP A 10 13.01 -14.97 0.25
N ASP A 11 12.00 -15.00 1.13
CA ASP A 11 10.63 -15.33 0.79
C ASP A 11 9.73 -14.10 0.71
N TRP A 12 8.66 -14.20 -0.05
CA TRP A 12 7.62 -13.15 -0.08
C TRP A 12 6.83 -13.20 1.21
N LEU A 13 6.44 -12.02 1.71
CA LEU A 13 5.72 -11.90 2.98
C LEU A 13 4.52 -12.87 3.09
N ASP A 14 3.72 -12.94 2.03
CA ASP A 14 2.57 -13.85 1.92
C ASP A 14 2.23 -14.20 0.46
N ASP A 15 1.24 -15.06 0.28
CA ASP A 15 0.74 -15.48 -1.02
C ASP A 15 0.21 -14.30 -1.85
N PHE A 16 -0.36 -13.27 -1.21
CA PHE A 16 -0.89 -12.11 -1.90
C PHE A 16 0.24 -11.25 -2.51
N VAL A 17 1.33 -11.03 -1.77
CA VAL A 17 2.54 -10.39 -2.28
C VAL A 17 3.15 -11.23 -3.41
N PHE A 18 3.21 -12.55 -3.26
CA PHE A 18 3.75 -13.42 -4.32
C PHE A 18 2.92 -13.37 -5.60
N MET A 19 1.59 -13.52 -5.49
CA MET A 19 0.69 -13.61 -6.64
C MET A 19 0.52 -12.27 -7.38
N SER A 20 0.75 -11.14 -6.71
CA SER A 20 0.60 -9.80 -7.31
C SER A 20 1.72 -9.43 -8.28
N LYS A 21 2.88 -10.09 -8.24
CA LYS A 21 4.05 -9.81 -9.10
C LYS A 21 3.73 -9.81 -10.60
N TYR A 22 3.26 -10.95 -11.11
CA TYR A 22 3.03 -11.10 -12.56
C TYR A 22 1.96 -10.12 -13.08
N PRO A 23 0.79 -9.98 -12.43
CA PRO A 23 -0.20 -9.00 -12.85
C PRO A 23 0.27 -7.54 -12.82
N LEU A 24 1.23 -7.20 -11.95
CA LEU A 24 1.85 -5.87 -11.90
C LEU A 24 2.86 -5.67 -13.02
N MET A 25 3.71 -6.68 -13.28
CA MET A 25 4.64 -6.66 -14.41
C MET A 25 3.92 -6.55 -15.75
N GLU A 26 2.82 -7.29 -15.95
CA GLU A 26 1.98 -7.20 -17.15
C GLU A 26 1.35 -5.81 -17.35
N ARG A 27 1.15 -5.07 -16.26
CA ARG A 27 0.67 -3.68 -16.27
C ARG A 27 1.79 -2.64 -16.43
N GLY A 28 3.04 -3.07 -16.61
CA GLY A 28 4.19 -2.18 -16.83
C GLY A 28 4.82 -1.62 -15.55
N TYR A 29 4.56 -2.24 -14.40
CA TYR A 29 5.30 -1.93 -13.17
C TYR A 29 6.65 -2.63 -13.14
N ASP A 30 7.66 -1.91 -12.68
CA ASP A 30 8.94 -2.49 -12.29
C ASP A 30 8.84 -3.00 -10.85
N VAL A 31 8.93 -4.32 -10.66
CA VAL A 31 8.79 -4.94 -9.33
C VAL A 31 10.11 -4.81 -8.59
N VAL A 32 10.08 -4.07 -7.49
CA VAL A 32 11.22 -3.83 -6.59
C VAL A 32 10.99 -4.62 -5.31
N PRO A 33 11.63 -5.79 -5.14
CA PRO A 33 11.62 -6.48 -3.86
C PRO A 33 12.37 -5.64 -2.81
N PHE A 34 11.86 -5.60 -1.59
CA PHE A 34 12.55 -4.98 -0.46
C PHE A 34 12.34 -5.81 0.81
N ASP A 35 13.23 -5.64 1.78
CA ASP A 35 13.14 -6.32 3.08
C ASP A 35 12.27 -5.50 4.04
N GLY A 36 11.22 -6.11 4.59
CA GLY A 36 10.34 -5.48 5.57
C GLY A 36 11.06 -5.04 6.84
N ASP A 37 12.21 -5.66 7.16
CA ASP A 37 13.04 -5.28 8.30
C ASP A 37 13.95 -4.06 8.00
N ASP A 38 14.13 -3.64 6.74
CA ASP A 38 14.83 -2.40 6.37
C ASP A 38 13.85 -1.22 6.38
N LEU A 39 13.50 -0.74 7.58
CA LEU A 39 12.59 0.40 7.77
C LEU A 39 13.07 1.70 7.10
N ASP A 40 14.37 1.84 6.83
CA ASP A 40 14.97 3.00 6.16
C ASP A 40 14.91 2.88 4.63
N PHE A 41 14.31 1.83 4.08
CA PHE A 41 14.26 1.58 2.65
C PHE A 41 13.66 2.77 1.87
N PHE A 42 12.55 3.33 2.36
CA PHE A 42 11.85 4.42 1.66
C PHE A 42 12.57 5.77 1.73
N ASP A 43 13.45 5.98 2.71
CA ASP A 43 14.32 7.16 2.76
C ASP A 43 15.38 7.15 1.65
N LYS A 44 15.80 5.95 1.23
CA LYS A 44 16.83 5.73 0.19
C LYS A 44 16.22 5.77 -1.21
N VAL A 45 15.06 5.14 -1.40
CA VAL A 45 14.47 4.89 -2.73
C VAL A 45 13.47 5.96 -3.16
N ARG A 46 12.97 6.77 -2.21
CA ARG A 46 12.03 7.89 -2.40
C ARG A 46 10.85 7.51 -3.33
N PRO A 47 9.82 6.84 -2.79
CA PRO A 47 8.63 6.50 -3.56
C PRO A 47 7.90 7.74 -4.08
N THR A 48 7.02 7.54 -5.06
CA THR A 48 6.16 8.56 -5.68
C THR A 48 4.69 8.12 -5.59
N LYS A 49 3.76 9.02 -5.89
CA LYS A 49 2.31 8.72 -5.82
C LYS A 49 1.85 7.73 -6.89
N GLU A 50 2.65 7.56 -7.94
CA GLU A 50 2.45 6.63 -9.02
C GLU A 50 3.06 5.24 -8.72
N ASP A 51 3.79 5.09 -7.62
CA ASP A 51 4.31 3.80 -7.17
C ASP A 51 3.27 3.06 -6.31
N ILE A 52 3.41 1.74 -6.21
CA ILE A 52 2.58 0.87 -5.38
C ILE A 52 3.46 0.22 -4.31
N CYS A 53 2.90 0.03 -3.12
CA CYS A 53 3.50 -0.79 -2.06
C CYS A 53 2.55 -1.95 -1.69
N ILE A 54 3.07 -3.17 -1.62
CA ILE A 54 2.36 -4.35 -1.12
C ILE A 54 3.22 -5.02 -0.05
N GLY A 55 2.73 -5.00 1.19
CA GLY A 55 3.44 -5.53 2.34
C GLY A 55 2.58 -5.45 3.61
N SER A 56 3.24 -5.53 4.76
CA SER A 56 2.69 -5.38 6.09
C SER A 56 2.10 -3.98 6.31
N VAL A 57 1.31 -3.84 7.38
CA VAL A 57 0.72 -2.56 7.77
C VAL A 57 1.81 -1.52 8.03
N GLN A 58 2.86 -1.92 8.76
CA GLN A 58 3.97 -1.06 9.16
C GLN A 58 4.71 -0.48 7.94
N VAL A 59 5.02 -1.33 6.95
CA VAL A 59 5.64 -0.88 5.70
C VAL A 59 4.69 0.03 4.93
N THR A 60 3.42 -0.32 4.85
CA THR A 60 2.42 0.47 4.12
C THR A 60 2.30 1.88 4.71
N GLU A 61 2.33 2.01 6.03
CA GLU A 61 2.39 3.30 6.73
C GLU A 61 3.66 4.08 6.40
N ALA A 62 4.82 3.43 6.40
CA ALA A 62 6.10 4.04 6.05
C ALA A 62 6.12 4.55 4.59
N PHE A 63 5.60 3.75 3.65
CA PHE A 63 5.46 4.14 2.24
C PHE A 63 4.59 5.39 2.09
N PHE A 64 3.40 5.41 2.72
CA PHE A 64 2.49 6.55 2.62
C PHE A 64 3.06 7.81 3.26
N SER A 65 3.75 7.68 4.39
CA SER A 65 4.49 8.78 5.01
C SER A 65 5.54 9.35 4.04
N ALA A 66 6.30 8.48 3.37
CA ALA A 66 7.35 8.89 2.43
C ALA A 66 6.83 9.62 1.17
N ILE A 67 5.55 9.48 0.82
CA ILE A 67 4.92 10.19 -0.31
C ILE A 67 3.95 11.30 0.14
N ASP A 68 4.08 11.75 1.39
CA ASP A 68 3.26 12.79 2.02
C ASP A 68 1.75 12.48 1.97
N ILE A 69 1.37 11.20 1.95
CA ILE A 69 -0.02 10.77 2.11
C ILE A 69 -0.27 10.52 3.58
N LYS A 70 -1.06 11.41 4.19
CA LYS A 70 -1.55 11.20 5.56
C LYS A 70 -2.67 10.16 5.52
N LEU A 71 -2.42 9.01 6.12
CA LEU A 71 -3.48 8.04 6.40
C LEU A 71 -4.54 8.69 7.30
N PHE A 72 -5.79 8.64 6.86
CA PHE A 72 -6.90 9.17 7.63
C PHE A 72 -7.09 8.30 8.89
N ASN A 73 -6.86 8.92 10.04
CA ASN A 73 -7.14 8.51 11.42
C ASN A 73 -7.39 6.98 11.65
N PRO A 74 -6.41 6.23 12.20
CA PRO A 74 -6.57 4.79 12.50
C PRO A 74 -7.61 4.48 13.58
N HIS A 75 -8.25 5.50 14.16
CA HIS A 75 -9.30 5.37 15.18
C HIS A 75 -10.72 5.52 14.63
N VAL A 76 -10.93 5.52 13.30
CA VAL A 76 -12.29 5.43 12.76
C VAL A 76 -12.85 4.05 13.13
N SER A 77 -13.75 4.03 14.10
CA SER A 77 -14.46 2.83 14.51
C SER A 77 -15.24 2.25 13.34
N PHE A 78 -15.52 0.94 13.39
CA PHE A 78 -16.34 0.28 12.37
C PHE A 78 -17.70 0.99 12.18
N GLU A 79 -18.28 1.54 13.25
CA GLU A 79 -19.51 2.34 13.18
C GLU A 79 -19.34 3.66 12.42
N GLU A 80 -18.20 4.33 12.57
CA GLU A 80 -17.90 5.56 11.82
C GLU A 80 -17.62 5.25 10.35
N LEU A 81 -16.98 4.13 10.03
CA LEU A 81 -16.83 3.66 8.65
C LEU A 81 -18.17 3.43 7.97
N LEU A 82 -19.13 2.80 8.65
CA LEU A 82 -20.49 2.59 8.14
C LEU A 82 -21.21 3.91 7.88
N LYS A 83 -21.05 4.91 8.75
CA LYS A 83 -21.68 6.25 8.56
C LYS A 83 -21.15 6.98 7.33
N VAL A 84 -19.88 6.78 6.97
CA VAL A 84 -19.27 7.40 5.79
C VAL A 84 -19.65 6.63 4.52
N SER A 85 -19.63 5.29 4.55
CA SER A 85 -19.96 4.46 3.37
C SER A 85 -21.43 4.53 2.97
N HIS A 86 -22.36 4.72 3.92
CA HIS A 86 -23.78 4.92 3.62
C HIS A 86 -24.13 6.32 3.10
N ARG A 87 -23.23 7.30 3.21
CA ARG A 87 -23.44 8.66 2.68
C ARG A 87 -23.17 8.78 1.18
N GLU A 88 -22.35 7.92 0.59
CA GLU A 88 -22.11 7.95 -0.86
C GLU A 88 -23.20 7.23 -1.68
N VAL A 89 -24.04 6.39 -1.08
CA VAL A 89 -25.12 5.68 -1.79
C VAL A 89 -26.38 6.55 -1.98
N THR A 90 -26.49 7.71 -1.32
CA THR A 90 -27.72 8.54 -1.32
C THR A 90 -27.55 9.95 -1.89
N ARG A 91 -26.49 10.21 -2.64
CA ARG A 91 -26.37 11.42 -3.46
C ARG A 91 -26.21 11.07 -4.93
N GLU A 92 -27.31 10.64 -5.54
CA GLU A 92 -27.74 11.01 -6.90
C GLU A 92 -29.06 10.28 -7.19
N ASN A 93 -30.17 11.00 -7.02
CA ASN A 93 -31.43 10.85 -7.73
C ASN A 93 -32.41 11.89 -7.18
N HIS A 94 -32.21 13.14 -7.56
CA HIS A 94 -33.24 14.18 -7.54
C HIS A 94 -33.11 15.04 -8.78
#